data_AF-A0A800F306-F1
#
_entry.id   AF-A0A800F306-F1
#
_cell.length_a   1.000
_cell.length_b   1.000
_cell.length_c   1.000
_cell.angle_alpha   90.00
_cell.angle_beta   90.00
_cell.angle_gamma   90.00
#
_symmetry.space_group_name_H-M   'P 1'
#
loop_
_entity.id
_entity.type
_entity.pdbx_description
1 polymer ?
#
loop_
_entity_poly.entity_id
_entity_poly.type
_entity_poly.pdbx_seq_one_letter_code
_entity_poly.pdbx_strand_id
1 'polypeptide(L)'
;LSEVKKGIRFNILLIAGMALALGKAMIKTGTADMIAHYLLNDLGSMGILGVMFGLYIITNIFAGYLTNIAALSIVYPIALGMAFSLGIEPKALILIVAFASAANFFTPIGYQTNLMVFGPGSYTFTDFFKVGAL
;
A
#
# COMPACT_ATOMS: atom_id res chain seq x y z
N LEU A 1 4.78 -32.26 -11.29
CA LEU A 1 4.78 -30.96 -12.02
C LEU A 1 3.40 -30.29 -12.09
N SER A 2 2.30 -31.02 -12.35
CA SER A 2 0.93 -30.47 -12.42
C SER A 2 0.47 -29.80 -11.11
N GLU A 3 0.73 -30.45 -9.96
CA GLU A 3 0.39 -29.91 -8.63
C GLU A 3 1.21 -28.65 -8.27
N VAL A 4 2.49 -28.58 -8.68
CA VAL A 4 3.34 -27.39 -8.50
C VAL A 4 2.78 -26.20 -9.30
N LYS A 5 2.28 -26.44 -10.52
CA LYS A 5 1.66 -25.39 -11.34
C LYS A 5 0.35 -24.87 -10.75
N LYS A 6 -0.44 -25.71 -10.06
CA LYS A 6 -1.66 -25.28 -9.34
C LYS A 6 -1.37 -24.47 -8.08
N GLY A 7 -0.24 -24.73 -7.41
CA GLY A 7 0.17 -23.98 -6.22
C GLY A 7 0.65 -22.55 -6.51
N ILE A 8 1.06 -22.26 -7.75
CA ILE A 8 1.54 -20.94 -8.15
C ILE A 8 0.34 -20.04 -8.50
N ARG A 9 0.12 -18.99 -7.70
CA ARG A 9 -0.88 -17.96 -7.99
C ARG A 9 -0.32 -16.94 -9.00
N PHE A 10 -0.33 -17.32 -10.29
CA PHE A 10 0.20 -16.49 -11.39
C PHE A 10 -0.35 -15.06 -11.40
N ASN A 11 -1.62 -14.84 -11.03
CA ASN A 11 -2.21 -13.50 -10.93
C ASN A 11 -1.43 -12.60 -9.96
N ILE A 12 -0.94 -13.13 -8.83
CA ILE A 12 -0.19 -12.35 -7.84
C ILE A 12 1.18 -11.97 -8.38
N LEU A 13 1.87 -12.92 -9.02
CA LEU A 13 3.14 -12.69 -9.69
C LEU A 13 3.02 -11.60 -10.77
N LEU A 14 1.93 -11.64 -11.54
CA LEU A 14 1.66 -10.69 -12.61
C LEU A 14 1.36 -9.29 -12.05
N ILE A 15 0.56 -9.18 -10.98
CA ILE A 15 0.31 -7.91 -10.27
C ILE A 15 1.62 -7.33 -9.73
N ALA A 16 2.46 -8.14 -9.07
CA ALA A 16 3.75 -7.69 -8.54
C ALA A 16 4.68 -7.20 -9.66
N GLY A 17 4.78 -7.94 -10.77
CA GLY A 17 5.58 -7.54 -11.94
C GLY A 17 5.10 -6.24 -12.59
N MET A 18 3.79 -6.10 -12.80
CA MET A 18 3.20 -4.88 -13.37
C MET A 18 3.41 -3.66 -12.47
N ALA A 19 3.33 -3.87 -11.16
CA ALA A 19 3.53 -2.80 -10.20
C ALA A 19 4.99 -2.33 -10.11
N LEU A 20 5.97 -3.24 -10.21
CA LEU A 20 7.38 -2.84 -10.39
C LEU A 20 7.59 -2.06 -11.69
N ALA A 21 6.92 -2.47 -12.78
CA ALA A 21 6.96 -1.75 -14.06
C ALA A 21 6.32 -0.35 -13.97
N LEU A 22 5.15 -0.25 -13.32
CA LEU A 22 4.47 1.01 -13.04
C LEU A 22 5.36 1.94 -12.20
N GLY A 23 5.98 1.39 -11.16
CA GLY A 23 6.94 2.11 -10.34
C GLY A 23 8.08 2.72 -11.13
N LYS A 24 8.71 1.91 -11.98
CA LYS A 24 9.77 2.37 -12.88
C LYS A 24 9.28 3.43 -13.86
N ALA A 25 8.05 3.30 -14.35
CA ALA A 25 7.41 4.31 -15.19
C ALA A 25 7.22 5.63 -14.42
N MET A 26 6.71 5.59 -13.17
CA MET A 26 6.49 6.77 -12.33
C MET A 26 7.78 7.52 -11.99
N ILE A 27 8.88 6.80 -11.75
CA ILE A 27 10.21 7.40 -11.59
C ILE A 27 10.64 8.08 -12.89
N LYS A 28 10.47 7.40 -14.04
CA LYS A 28 10.87 7.92 -15.34
C LYS A 28 10.04 9.13 -15.80
N THR A 29 8.75 9.17 -15.46
CA THR A 29 7.83 10.27 -15.82
C THR A 29 7.90 11.45 -14.84
N GLY A 30 8.65 11.33 -13.73
CA GLY A 30 8.69 12.35 -12.68
C GLY A 30 7.41 12.40 -11.83
N THR A 31 6.48 11.47 -12.01
CA THR A 31 5.23 11.41 -11.21
C THR A 31 5.54 11.11 -9.75
N ALA A 32 6.56 10.27 -9.49
CA ALA A 32 7.02 10.01 -8.13
C ALA A 32 7.53 11.30 -7.45
N ASP A 33 8.26 12.15 -8.18
CA ASP A 33 8.75 13.44 -7.68
C ASP A 33 7.61 14.43 -7.46
N MET A 34 6.60 14.45 -8.33
CA MET A 34 5.40 15.27 -8.11
C MET A 34 4.68 14.85 -6.82
N ILE A 35 4.46 13.56 -6.61
CA ILE A 35 3.85 13.02 -5.38
C ILE A 35 4.70 13.36 -4.16
N ALA A 36 6.02 13.21 -4.26
CA ALA A 36 6.96 13.60 -3.22
C ALA A 36 6.82 15.10 -2.88
N HIS A 37 6.78 15.97 -3.88
CA HIS A 37 6.61 17.41 -3.69
C HIS A 37 5.28 17.77 -3.02
N TYR A 38 4.17 17.12 -3.38
CA TYR A 38 2.89 17.35 -2.69
C TYR A 38 2.95 16.91 -1.23
N LEU A 39 3.43 15.69 -0.96
CA LEU A 39 3.60 15.18 0.40
C LEU A 39 4.56 16.04 1.24
N LEU A 40 5.62 16.59 0.63
CA LEU A 40 6.60 17.42 1.31
C LEU A 40 6.14 18.87 1.52
N ASN A 41 5.38 19.44 0.60
CA ASN A 41 4.81 20.77 0.81
C ASN A 41 3.74 20.76 1.90
N ASP A 42 2.90 19.72 1.91
CA ASP A 42 1.78 19.64 2.86
C ASP A 42 2.21 19.09 4.22
N LEU A 43 3.09 18.06 4.25
CA LEU A 43 3.50 17.37 5.49
C LEU A 43 4.98 17.54 5.85
N GLY A 44 5.80 18.17 5.02
CA GLY A 44 7.23 18.39 5.31
C GLY A 44 7.47 19.36 6.48
N SER A 45 6.49 20.21 6.81
CA SER A 45 6.51 21.03 8.02
C SER A 45 6.53 20.18 9.31
N MET A 46 6.03 18.94 9.25
CA MET A 46 6.05 17.95 10.33
C MET A 46 7.28 17.02 10.26
N GLY A 47 8.21 17.27 9.34
CA GLY A 47 9.41 16.48 9.12
C GLY A 47 9.13 15.09 8.52
N ILE A 48 10.10 14.19 8.65
CA ILE A 48 10.04 12.83 8.06
C ILE A 48 8.86 12.01 8.59
N LEU A 49 8.45 12.25 9.84
CA LEU A 49 7.29 11.58 10.46
C LEU A 49 5.98 11.94 9.74
N GLY A 50 5.82 13.21 9.32
CA GLY A 50 4.66 13.63 8.53
C GLY A 50 4.59 12.90 7.19
N VAL A 51 5.72 12.78 6.49
CA VAL A 51 5.82 12.05 5.22
C VAL A 51 5.48 10.57 5.39
N MET A 52 6.00 9.93 6.45
CA MET A 52 5.68 8.54 6.78
C MET A 52 4.20 8.35 7.10
N PHE A 53 3.59 9.29 7.82
CA PHE A 53 2.17 9.27 8.12
C PHE A 53 1.30 9.41 6.86
N GLY A 54 1.64 10.34 5.97
CA GLY A 54 0.95 10.49 4.68
C GLY A 54 1.03 9.22 3.82
N LEU A 55 2.23 8.63 3.73
CA LEU A 55 2.43 7.34 3.06
C LEU A 55 1.61 6.21 3.69
N TYR A 56 1.55 6.17 5.03
CA TYR A 56 0.74 5.20 5.76
C TYR A 56 -0.73 5.31 5.37
N ILE A 57 -1.31 6.51 5.44
CA ILE A 57 -2.73 6.73 5.15
C ILE A 57 -3.08 6.37 3.70
N ILE A 58 -2.28 6.82 2.73
CA ILE A 58 -2.51 6.51 1.31
C ILE A 58 -2.45 5.00 1.07
N THR A 59 -1.43 4.34 1.62
CA THR A 59 -1.26 2.89 1.46
C THR A 59 -2.40 2.13 2.11
N ASN A 60 -2.82 2.55 3.30
CA ASN A 60 -3.92 1.94 4.02
C ASN A 60 -5.21 2.03 3.20
N ILE A 61 -5.56 3.22 2.71
CA ILE A 61 -6.72 3.44 1.84
C ILE A 61 -6.69 2.49 0.63
N PHE A 62 -5.56 2.43 -0.07
CA PHE A 62 -5.42 1.54 -1.22
C PHE A 62 -5.60 0.07 -0.82
N ALA A 63 -5.02 -0.34 0.30
CA ALA A 63 -5.13 -1.70 0.81
C ALA A 63 -6.54 -2.04 1.31
N GLY A 64 -7.39 -1.07 1.68
CA GLY A 64 -8.78 -1.36 2.01
C GLY A 64 -9.66 -1.62 0.79
N TYR A 65 -9.32 -1.11 -0.39
CA TYR A 65 -10.10 -1.35 -1.61
C TYR A 65 -9.47 -2.38 -2.54
N LEU A 66 -8.18 -2.66 -2.37
CA LEU A 66 -7.40 -3.62 -3.13
C LEU A 66 -6.88 -4.72 -2.22
N THR A 67 -6.23 -5.74 -2.78
CA THR A 67 -5.46 -6.70 -1.97
C THR A 67 -4.20 -6.05 -1.40
N ASN A 68 -3.74 -6.48 -0.22
CA ASN A 68 -2.52 -5.98 0.43
C ASN A 68 -1.32 -5.96 -0.53
N ILE A 69 -1.18 -7.04 -1.31
CA ILE A 69 -0.09 -7.18 -2.28
C ILE A 69 -0.23 -6.16 -3.41
N ALA A 70 -1.45 -5.93 -3.92
CA ALA A 70 -1.67 -4.93 -4.96
C ALA A 70 -1.35 -3.51 -4.46
N ALA A 71 -1.85 -3.14 -3.28
CA ALA A 71 -1.57 -1.85 -2.66
C ALA A 71 -0.08 -1.64 -2.37
N LEU A 72 0.57 -2.63 -1.75
CA LEU A 72 2.02 -2.63 -1.50
C LEU A 72 2.79 -2.43 -2.80
N SER A 73 2.43 -3.17 -3.85
CA SER A 73 3.20 -3.12 -5.09
C SER A 73 3.04 -1.75 -5.80
N ILE A 74 1.87 -1.11 -5.71
CA ILE A 74 1.64 0.24 -6.27
C ILE A 74 2.43 1.31 -5.50
N VAL A 75 2.40 1.27 -4.16
CA VAL A 75 2.96 2.35 -3.33
C VAL A 75 4.44 2.18 -3.05
N TYR A 76 4.95 0.94 -3.03
CA TYR A 76 6.38 0.63 -2.85
C TYR A 76 7.31 1.46 -3.74
N PRO A 77 7.13 1.53 -5.07
CA PRO A 77 8.04 2.29 -5.92
C PRO A 77 7.94 3.80 -5.72
N ILE A 78 6.78 4.29 -5.26
CA ILE A 78 6.58 5.69 -4.90
C ILE A 78 7.44 6.00 -3.66
N ALA A 79 7.33 5.16 -2.61
CA ALA A 79 8.13 5.28 -1.40
C ALA A 79 9.64 5.16 -1.68
N LEU A 80 10.05 4.27 -2.58
CA LEU A 80 11.44 4.12 -3.01
C LEU A 80 11.94 5.37 -3.74
N GLY A 81 11.16 5.90 -4.69
CA GLY A 81 11.47 7.15 -5.39
C GLY A 81 11.58 8.33 -4.42
N MET A 82 10.62 8.47 -3.52
CA MET A 82 10.62 9.51 -2.48
C MET A 82 11.86 9.44 -1.59
N ALA A 83 12.28 8.24 -1.17
CA ALA A 83 13.49 8.09 -0.37
C ALA A 83 14.74 8.59 -1.10
N PHE A 84 14.85 8.29 -2.40
CA PHE A 84 15.96 8.78 -3.22
C PHE A 84 15.92 10.30 -3.41
N SER A 85 14.74 10.88 -3.70
CA SER A 85 14.59 12.34 -3.86
C SER A 85 14.85 13.10 -2.55
N LEU A 86 14.61 12.47 -1.41
CA LEU A 86 14.89 13.02 -0.07
C LEU A 86 16.31 12.74 0.44
N GLY A 87 17.09 11.89 -0.24
CA GLY A 87 18.43 11.49 0.21
C GLY A 87 18.45 10.69 1.52
N ILE A 88 17.35 10.01 1.86
CA ILE A 88 17.22 9.22 3.10
C ILE A 88 17.30 7.71 2.82
N GLU A 89 17.59 6.93 3.87
CA GLU A 89 17.58 5.47 3.75
C GLU A 89 16.14 4.97 3.43
N PRO A 90 15.93 4.23 2.32
CA PRO A 90 14.58 3.81 1.90
C PRO A 90 13.87 2.87 2.88
N LYS A 91 14.63 2.22 3.77
CA LYS A 91 14.15 1.18 4.67
C LYS A 91 12.95 1.62 5.50
N ALA A 92 12.97 2.84 6.04
CA ALA A 92 11.88 3.36 6.85
C ALA A 92 10.58 3.53 6.04
N LEU A 93 10.67 4.10 4.83
CA LEU A 93 9.51 4.32 3.96
C LEU A 93 8.96 2.99 3.40
N ILE A 94 9.83 2.04 3.09
CA ILE A 94 9.39 0.72 2.62
C ILE A 94 8.67 -0.04 3.74
N LEU A 95 9.21 0.00 4.96
CA LEU A 95 8.59 -0.66 6.11
C LEU A 95 7.24 -0.05 6.45
N ILE A 96 7.09 1.28 6.44
CA ILE A 96 5.79 1.90 6.73
C ILE A 96 4.73 1.50 5.70
N VAL A 97 5.09 1.42 4.42
CA VAL A 97 4.18 0.93 3.36
C VAL A 97 3.83 -0.55 3.57
N ALA A 98 4.79 -1.39 3.94
CA ALA A 98 4.53 -2.79 4.23
C ALA A 98 3.52 -2.96 5.39
N PHE A 99 3.74 -2.26 6.51
CA PHE A 99 2.84 -2.29 7.65
C PHE A 99 1.47 -1.69 7.32
N ALA A 100 1.43 -0.54 6.63
CA ALA A 100 0.19 0.10 6.23
C ALA A 100 -0.66 -0.78 5.30
N SER A 101 -0.02 -1.52 4.38
CA SER A 101 -0.71 -2.44 3.49
C SER A 101 -1.32 -3.65 4.22
N ALA A 102 -0.76 -4.02 5.37
CA ALA A 102 -1.26 -5.11 6.21
C ALA A 102 -2.33 -4.64 7.22
N ALA A 103 -2.38 -3.35 7.52
CA ALA A 103 -3.29 -2.74 8.49
C ALA A 103 -4.66 -2.35 7.89
N ASN A 104 -5.16 -3.07 6.89
CA ASN A 104 -6.35 -2.69 6.12
C ASN A 104 -7.66 -3.17 6.75
N PHE A 105 -7.91 -2.74 7.97
CA PHE A 105 -9.07 -3.19 8.76
C PHE A 105 -10.32 -2.32 8.57
N PHE A 106 -10.21 -1.15 7.94
CA PHE A 106 -11.34 -0.23 7.79
C PHE A 106 -12.40 -0.68 6.77
N THR A 107 -12.12 -1.72 5.97
CA THR A 107 -13.12 -2.36 5.10
C THR A 107 -13.10 -3.88 5.22
N PRO A 108 -14.24 -4.54 4.91
CA PRO A 108 -14.28 -5.99 4.81
C PRO A 108 -13.62 -6.53 3.54
N ILE A 109 -13.44 -5.70 2.49
CA ILE A 109 -13.01 -6.13 1.15
C ILE A 109 -11.49 -6.29 1.06
N GLY A 110 -10.74 -5.45 1.78
CA GLY A 110 -9.28 -5.35 1.63
C GLY A 110 -8.54 -6.67 1.86
N TYR A 111 -9.10 -7.57 2.68
CA TYR A 111 -8.45 -8.84 2.99
C TYR A 111 -9.40 -10.03 3.08
N GLN A 112 -8.90 -11.20 2.64
CA GLN A 112 -9.72 -12.41 2.56
C GLN A 112 -10.27 -12.85 3.92
N THR A 113 -9.50 -12.65 5.00
CA THR A 113 -9.94 -12.99 6.35
C THR A 113 -11.05 -12.05 6.85
N ASN A 114 -11.03 -10.78 6.45
CA ASN A 114 -12.08 -9.82 6.80
C ASN A 114 -13.41 -10.24 6.17
N LEU A 115 -13.38 -10.71 4.91
CA LEU A 115 -14.55 -11.28 4.23
C LEU A 115 -15.06 -12.57 4.91
N MET A 116 -14.17 -13.42 5.43
CA MET A 116 -14.58 -14.66 6.11
C MET A 116 -15.40 -14.40 7.37
N VAL A 117 -15.12 -13.30 8.09
CA VAL A 117 -15.87 -12.93 9.30
C VAL A 117 -17.04 -11.99 9.00
N PHE A 118 -17.03 -11.25 7.89
CA PHE A 118 -18.07 -10.28 7.53
C PHE A 118 -19.48 -10.90 7.49
N GLY A 119 -19.63 -12.04 6.82
CA GLY A 119 -20.92 -12.73 6.71
C GLY A 119 -21.35 -13.44 8.00
N PRO A 120 -20.61 -14.46 8.47
CA PRO A 120 -20.95 -15.22 9.67
C PRO A 120 -20.99 -14.39 10.95
N GLY A 121 -20.18 -13.33 11.04
CA GLY A 121 -20.12 -12.43 12.19
C GLY A 121 -21.22 -11.37 12.23
N SER A 122 -22.12 -11.32 11.23
CA SER A 122 -23.17 -10.31 11.09
C SER A 122 -22.63 -8.86 11.16
N TYR A 123 -21.40 -8.65 10.71
CA TYR A 123 -20.77 -7.33 10.71
C TYR A 123 -21.28 -6.49 9.54
N THR A 124 -21.48 -5.21 9.77
CA THR A 124 -21.77 -4.23 8.73
C THR A 124 -20.50 -3.56 8.22
N PHE A 125 -20.56 -2.95 7.04
CA PHE A 125 -19.41 -2.22 6.48
C PHE A 125 -18.95 -1.09 7.43
N THR A 126 -19.90 -0.47 8.12
CA THR A 126 -19.66 0.54 9.15
C THR A 126 -18.92 0.02 10.38
N ASP A 127 -19.06 -1.26 10.73
CA ASP A 127 -18.35 -1.83 11.90
C ASP A 127 -16.86 -1.96 11.62
N PHE A 128 -16.51 -2.36 10.40
CA PHE A 128 -15.12 -2.34 9.92
C PHE A 128 -14.55 -0.93 9.93
N PHE A 129 -15.28 0.06 9.40
CA PHE A 129 -14.81 1.43 9.38
C PHE A 129 -14.58 1.99 10.79
N LYS A 130 -15.50 1.76 11.73
CA LYS A 130 -15.39 2.26 13.12
C LYS A 130 -14.17 1.70 13.86
N VAL A 131 -13.87 0.43 13.66
CA VAL A 131 -12.78 -0.26 14.38
C VAL A 131 -11.45 -0.10 13.66
N GLY A 132 -11.46 -0.13 12.33
CA GLY A 132 -10.26 -0.12 11.51
C GLY A 132 -9.79 1.26 11.06
N ALA A 133 -10.59 2.32 11.23
CA ALA A 133 -10.14 3.70 11.01
C ALA A 133 -9.43 4.32 12.24
N LEU A 134 -9.38 3.59 13.37
CA LEU A 134 -8.57 3.90 14.56
C LEU A 134 -7.14 3.40 14.37
#